data_AF-A0A9X2SUI0-F1
#
_entry.id   AF-A0A9X2SUI0-F1
#
_cell.length_a   1.000
_cell.length_b   1.000
_cell.length_c   1.000
_cell.angle_alpha   90.00
_cell.angle_beta   90.00
_cell.angle_gamma   90.00
#
_symmetry.space_group_name_H-M   'P 1'
#
loop_
_entity.id
_entity.type
_entity.pdbx_description
1 polymer ?
#
loop_
_entity_poly.entity_id
_entity_poly.type
_entity_poly.pdbx_seq_one_letter_code
_entity_poly.pdbx_strand_id
1 'polypeptide(L)'
;MKKILFLMVAAALAIVGCSQKQKSISDMTPMEKEVYVDSLVNVASGIDGVTLRENRKNALEILRKEYPNLENRWKRMEECINNMELYSE
;
A
#
# COMPACT_ATOMS: atom_id res chain seq x y z
N MET A 1 20.41 15.08 39.33
CA MET A 1 20.67 15.15 37.87
C MET A 1 20.17 13.89 37.14
N LYS A 2 18.85 13.70 37.01
CA LYS A 2 18.27 12.54 36.27
C LYS A 2 17.01 12.87 35.44
N LYS A 3 16.44 14.08 35.57
CA LYS A 3 15.18 14.45 34.89
C LYS A 3 15.38 15.15 33.54
N ILE A 4 16.57 15.71 33.28
CA ILE A 4 16.86 16.45 32.03
C ILE A 4 17.21 15.49 30.88
N LEU A 5 17.72 14.29 31.18
CA LEU A 5 18.14 13.33 30.15
C LEU A 5 16.93 12.72 29.38
N PHE A 6 15.75 12.66 29.99
CA PHE A 6 14.56 12.07 29.36
C PHE A 6 13.92 12.97 28.29
N LEU A 7 14.10 14.29 28.37
CA LEU A 7 13.50 15.22 27.41
C LEU A 7 14.27 15.28 26.07
N MET A 8 15.58 15.02 26.09
CA MET A 8 16.40 15.04 24.88
C MET A 8 16.18 13.81 23.97
N VAL A 9 15.73 12.68 24.52
CA VAL A 9 15.47 11.46 23.74
C VAL A 9 14.13 11.54 23.01
N ALA A 10 13.13 12.22 23.57
CA ALA A 10 11.82 12.38 22.93
C ALA A 10 11.86 13.36 21.74
N ALA A 11 12.72 14.38 21.77
CA ALA A 11 12.85 15.32 20.67
C ALA A 11 13.54 14.72 19.44
N ALA A 12 14.39 13.70 19.62
CA ALA A 12 15.07 13.03 18.51
C ALA A 12 14.16 12.06 17.74
N LEU A 13 13.14 11.48 18.38
CA LEU A 13 12.17 10.59 17.74
C LEU A 13 11.12 11.33 16.89
N ALA A 14 10.92 12.63 17.12
CA ALA A 14 9.98 13.43 16.33
C ALA A 14 10.52 13.87 14.95
N ILE A 15 11.85 13.81 14.74
CA ILE A 15 12.48 14.23 13.47
C ILE A 15 12.59 13.06 12.48
N VAL A 16 12.39 11.82 12.94
CA VAL A 16 12.18 10.65 12.07
C VAL A 16 10.69 10.47 11.75
N GLY A 17 9.92 11.55 11.78
CA GLY A 17 8.80 11.72 10.86
C GLY A 17 9.39 11.82 9.45
N CYS A 18 9.92 10.70 8.95
CA CYS A 18 10.32 10.52 7.57
C CYS A 18 9.07 10.87 6.77
N SER A 19 9.05 12.09 6.23
CA SER A 19 8.17 12.43 5.13
C SER A 19 8.65 11.58 3.97
N GLN A 20 8.30 10.29 3.99
CA GLN A 20 8.36 9.43 2.83
C GLN A 20 7.41 10.09 1.85
N LYS A 21 7.91 11.06 1.08
CA LYS A 21 7.27 11.51 -0.14
C LYS A 21 7.01 10.23 -0.90
N GLN A 22 5.74 9.85 -0.97
CA GLN A 22 5.29 8.73 -1.76
C GLN A 22 5.77 9.03 -3.19
N LYS A 23 6.81 8.30 -3.62
CA LYS A 23 7.41 8.49 -4.96
C LYS A 23 6.27 8.31 -5.95
N SER A 24 6.01 9.33 -6.77
CA SER A 24 4.98 9.21 -7.79
C SER A 24 5.31 8.02 -8.69
N ILE A 25 4.30 7.26 -9.11
CA ILE A 25 4.48 6.14 -10.04
C ILE A 25 5.10 6.63 -11.36
N SER A 26 4.86 7.91 -11.71
CA SER A 26 5.51 8.56 -12.86
C SER A 26 7.03 8.66 -12.76
N ASP A 27 7.58 8.65 -11.54
CA ASP A 27 9.00 8.90 -11.28
C ASP A 27 9.77 7.58 -11.10
N MET A 28 9.09 6.44 -11.23
CA MET A 28 9.67 5.11 -11.11
C MET A 28 10.29 4.66 -12.44
N THR A 29 11.42 3.97 -12.36
CA THR A 29 11.94 3.20 -13.51
C THR A 29 10.93 2.12 -13.90
N PRO A 30 10.95 1.60 -15.15
CA PRO A 30 10.04 0.54 -15.57
C PRO A 30 10.06 -0.68 -14.64
N MET A 31 11.24 -1.09 -14.17
CA MET A 31 11.39 -2.21 -13.24
C MET A 31 10.82 -1.91 -11.85
N GLU A 32 11.05 -0.71 -11.31
CA GLU A 32 10.44 -0.29 -10.04
C GLU A 32 8.91 -0.26 -10.14
N LYS A 33 8.38 0.22 -11.28
CA LYS A 33 6.95 0.27 -11.53
C LYS A 33 6.35 -1.13 -11.59
N GLU A 34 7.00 -2.07 -12.27
CA GLU A 34 6.55 -3.46 -12.36
C GLU A 34 6.47 -4.11 -10.98
N VAL A 35 7.54 -4.03 -10.18
CA VAL A 35 7.57 -4.57 -8.81
C VAL A 35 6.51 -3.92 -7.92
N TYR A 36 6.32 -2.60 -8.05
CA TYR A 36 5.31 -1.89 -7.28
C TYR A 36 3.89 -2.32 -7.63
N VAL A 37 3.61 -2.53 -8.92
CA VAL A 37 2.30 -2.98 -9.40
C VAL A 37 2.02 -4.41 -8.98
N ASP A 38 2.99 -5.31 -9.08
CA ASP A 38 2.88 -6.69 -8.57
C ASP A 38 2.58 -6.72 -7.07
N SER A 39 3.27 -5.90 -6.29
CA SER A 39 2.99 -5.77 -4.85
C SER A 39 1.56 -5.29 -4.59
N LEU A 40 1.03 -4.34 -5.36
CA LEU A 40 -0.35 -3.88 -5.21
C LEU A 40 -1.35 -4.97 -5.58
N VAL A 41 -1.09 -5.74 -6.64
CA VAL A 41 -1.94 -6.87 -7.05
C VAL A 41 -1.97 -7.95 -5.96
N ASN A 42 -0.83 -8.30 -5.36
CA ASN A 42 -0.78 -9.28 -4.28
C ASN A 42 -1.60 -8.81 -3.07
N VAL A 43 -1.40 -7.55 -2.65
CA VAL A 43 -2.16 -6.95 -1.54
C VAL A 43 -3.65 -6.96 -1.83
N ALA A 44 -4.08 -6.45 -2.99
CA ALA A 44 -5.51 -6.39 -3.34
C ALA A 44 -6.14 -7.80 -3.43
N SER A 45 -5.38 -8.78 -3.95
CA SER A 45 -5.81 -10.17 -4.04
C SER A 45 -5.90 -10.89 -2.69
N GLY A 46 -5.32 -10.32 -1.63
CA GLY A 46 -5.24 -10.93 -0.30
C GLY A 46 -4.16 -12.02 -0.20
N ILE A 47 -3.26 -12.09 -1.19
CA ILE A 47 -2.10 -12.97 -1.19
C ILE A 47 -1.10 -12.45 -0.14
N ASP A 48 -0.17 -13.29 0.29
CA ASP A 48 0.85 -12.98 1.32
C ASP A 48 0.27 -12.72 2.73
N GLY A 49 -0.92 -13.25 3.02
CA GLY A 49 -1.53 -13.17 4.34
C GLY A 49 -2.17 -11.81 4.65
N VAL A 50 -2.35 -10.94 3.65
CA VAL A 50 -3.03 -9.66 3.84
C VAL A 50 -4.54 -9.86 3.97
N THR A 51 -5.02 -9.88 5.21
CA THR A 51 -6.45 -10.10 5.53
C THR A 51 -7.23 -8.81 5.78
N LEU A 52 -6.56 -7.68 5.97
CA LEU A 52 -7.21 -6.40 6.27
C LEU A 52 -7.90 -5.81 5.03
N ARG A 53 -9.23 -5.80 5.04
CA ARG A 53 -10.07 -5.30 3.95
C ARG A 53 -9.69 -3.91 3.46
N GLU A 54 -9.39 -2.99 4.37
CA GLU A 54 -9.04 -1.60 4.04
C GLU A 54 -7.75 -1.51 3.23
N ASN A 55 -6.72 -2.27 3.61
CA ASN A 55 -5.47 -2.33 2.85
C ASN A 55 -5.69 -2.86 1.42
N ARG A 56 -6.53 -3.89 1.30
CA ARG A 56 -6.89 -4.46 0.00
C ARG A 56 -7.65 -3.45 -0.88
N LYS A 57 -8.60 -2.70 -0.29
CA LYS A 57 -9.34 -1.64 -0.99
C LYS A 57 -8.43 -0.50 -1.42
N ASN A 58 -7.51 -0.07 -0.56
CA ASN A 58 -6.56 1.00 -0.89
C ASN A 58 -5.65 0.59 -2.06
N ALA A 59 -5.15 -0.64 -2.06
CA ALA A 59 -4.36 -1.17 -3.17
C ALA A 59 -5.18 -1.24 -4.47
N LEU A 60 -6.43 -1.72 -4.40
CA LEU A 60 -7.34 -1.76 -5.55
C LEU A 60 -7.64 -0.35 -6.11
N GLU A 61 -7.80 0.65 -5.24
CA GLU A 61 -8.05 2.03 -5.68
C GLU A 61 -6.86 2.60 -6.48
N ILE A 62 -5.63 2.31 -6.07
CA ILE A 62 -4.43 2.69 -6.81
C ILE A 62 -4.41 1.98 -8.17
N LEU A 63 -4.66 0.67 -8.21
CA LEU A 63 -4.69 -0.11 -9.46
C LEU A 63 -5.76 0.41 -10.44
N ARG A 64 -6.95 0.77 -9.95
CA ARG A 64 -8.02 1.35 -10.77
C ARG A 64 -7.61 2.68 -11.41
N LYS A 65 -6.91 3.54 -10.68
CA LYS A 65 -6.44 4.84 -11.18
C LYS A 65 -5.36 4.66 -12.26
N GLU A 66 -4.44 3.73 -12.05
CA GLU A 66 -3.31 3.49 -12.97
C GLU A 66 -3.70 2.67 -14.20
N TYR A 67 -4.66 1.74 -14.06
CA TYR A 67 -5.07 0.81 -15.11
C TYR A 67 -6.60 0.79 -15.29
N PRO A 68 -7.22 1.92 -15.71
CA PRO A 68 -8.66 2.03 -15.86
C PRO A 68 -9.24 1.10 -16.94
N ASN A 69 -8.40 0.66 -17.90
CA ASN A 69 -8.77 -0.30 -18.93
C ASN A 69 -9.01 -1.73 -18.40
N LEU A 70 -8.64 -2.02 -17.15
CA LEU A 70 -8.83 -3.33 -16.50
C LEU A 70 -10.03 -3.34 -15.54
N GLU A 71 -10.99 -2.42 -15.68
CA GLU A 71 -12.10 -2.24 -14.74
C GLU A 71 -12.90 -3.52 -14.44
N ASN A 72 -13.12 -4.40 -15.42
CA ASN A 72 -13.80 -5.68 -15.19
C ASN A 72 -13.01 -6.60 -14.25
N ARG A 73 -11.68 -6.59 -14.31
CA ARG A 73 -10.81 -7.30 -13.37
C ARG A 73 -10.96 -6.70 -11.97
N TRP A 74 -10.95 -5.37 -11.87
CA TRP A 74 -11.07 -4.64 -10.61
C TRP A 74 -12.41 -4.83 -9.92
N LYS A 75 -13.51 -4.91 -10.67
CA LYS A 75 -14.83 -5.25 -10.12
C LYS A 75 -14.87 -6.63 -9.48
N ARG A 76 -14.35 -7.65 -10.16
CA ARG A 76 -14.27 -9.02 -9.61
C ARG A 76 -13.39 -9.05 -8.35
N MET A 77 -12.27 -8.34 -8.38
CA MET A 77 -11.39 -8.22 -7.20
C MET A 77 -12.10 -7.49 -6.04
N GLU A 78 -12.88 -6.46 -6.32
CA GLU A 78 -13.69 -5.76 -5.32
C GLU A 78 -14.76 -6.67 -4.68
N GLU A 79 -15.41 -7.52 -5.48
CA GLU A 79 -16.34 -8.54 -4.99
C GLU A 79 -15.65 -9.50 -4.02
N CYS A 80 -14.48 -10.04 -4.39
CA CYS A 80 -13.70 -10.90 -3.50
C CYS A 80 -13.30 -10.17 -2.20
N ILE A 81 -12.83 -8.92 -2.30
CA ILE A 81 -12.51 -8.11 -1.11
C ILE A 81 -13.75 -7.91 -0.23
N ASN A 82 -14.91 -7.67 -0.84
CA ASN A 82 -16.15 -7.45 -0.12
C ASN A 82 -16.64 -8.73 0.59
N ASN A 83 -16.34 -9.89 0.02
CA ASN A 83 -16.63 -11.21 0.60
C ASN A 83 -15.55 -11.73 1.55
N MET A 84 -14.44 -11.00 1.75
CA MET A 84 -13.22 -11.49 2.44
C MET A 84 -12.58 -12.72 1.78
N GLU A 85 -12.81 -12.91 0.49
CA GLU A 85 -12.24 -14.00 -0.30
C GLU A 85 -10.90 -13.60 -0.90
N LEU A 86 -10.07 -14.60 -1.21
CA LEU A 86 -8.89 -14.39 -2.05
C LEU A 86 -9.34 -14.21 -3.50
N TYR A 87 -8.69 -13.29 -4.21
CA TYR A 87 -8.88 -13.17 -5.65
C TYR A 87 -8.02 -14.23 -6.36
N SER A 88 -8.65 -15.04 -7.20
CA SER A 88 -7.99 -15.94 -8.15
C SER A 88 -8.56 -15.65 -9.53
N GLU A 89 -7.69 -15.58 -10.54
CA GLU A 89 -8.11 -15.46 -11.95
C GLU A 89 -8.69 -16.75 -12.51
#